data_AF-A0A519MY05-F1
#
_entry.id   AF-A0A519MY05-F1
#
_cell.length_a   1.000
_cell.length_b   1.000
_cell.length_c   1.000
_cell.angle_alpha   90.00
_cell.angle_beta   90.00
_cell.angle_gamma   90.00
#
_symmetry.space_group_name_H-M   'P 1'
#
loop_
_entity.id
_entity.type
_entity.pdbx_description
1 polymer ?
#
loop_
_entity_poly.entity_id
_entity_poly.type
_entity_poly.pdbx_seq_one_letter_code
_entity_poly.pdbx_strand_id
1 'polypeptide(L)'
;MHNFFIAIHFFVNRNKLLSVAIALGFILLFGFFASKISFEEDITRLIPKSERTDETAKVLGQLNFADKITVIINAEKGATPEDLAATATVFLDSLQRCDEYIKGVQGKVDDENIQEAFEFVYGNLPVFLDDNDYAEIDKKLSNDSIATTVTANYRSILSPSGLVTKDFILQDPFGMSFIALKKLQQLGMGDDFHLQDGFVITKDK
;
A
#
# COMPACT_ATOMS: atom_id res chain seq x y z
N MET A 1 -54.59 22.40 24.34
CA MET A 1 -53.73 22.86 23.22
C MET A 1 -53.97 24.33 22.88
N HIS A 2 -55.19 24.77 22.54
CA HIS A 2 -55.46 26.15 22.09
C HIS A 2 -55.15 27.23 23.16
N ASN A 3 -55.51 26.98 24.42
CA ASN A 3 -55.29 27.92 25.52
C ASN A 3 -53.80 28.19 25.82
N PHE A 4 -52.91 27.24 25.51
CA PHE A 4 -51.47 27.37 25.69
C PHE A 4 -50.85 28.34 24.68
N PHE A 5 -51.20 28.20 23.40
CA PHE A 5 -50.78 29.13 22.36
C PHE A 5 -51.33 30.54 22.57
N ILE A 6 -52.58 30.65 23.04
CA ILE A 6 -53.19 31.94 23.40
C ILE A 6 -52.46 32.58 24.58
N ALA A 7 -52.10 31.81 25.61
CA ALA A 7 -51.35 32.31 26.76
C ALA A 7 -49.95 32.82 26.36
N ILE A 8 -49.25 32.11 25.47
CA ILE A 8 -47.96 32.56 24.91
C ILE A 8 -48.14 33.84 24.11
N HIS A 9 -49.16 33.92 23.27
CA HIS A 9 -49.44 35.12 22.47
C HIS A 9 -49.72 36.35 23.35
N PHE A 10 -50.56 36.21 24.38
CA PHE A 10 -50.81 37.30 25.33
C PHE A 10 -49.57 37.67 26.15
N PHE A 11 -48.74 36.71 26.54
CA PHE A 11 -47.46 36.96 27.22
C PHE A 11 -46.49 37.77 26.33
N VAL A 12 -46.36 37.37 25.06
CA VAL A 12 -45.51 38.05 24.07
C VAL A 12 -46.03 39.44 23.74
N ASN A 13 -47.35 39.60 23.58
CA ASN A 13 -47.95 40.89 23.26
C ASN A 13 -47.90 41.88 24.43
N ARG A 14 -47.98 41.38 25.67
CA ARG A 14 -47.92 42.22 26.89
C ARG A 14 -46.51 42.70 27.20
N ASN A 15 -45.48 41.86 26.99
CA ASN A 15 -44.09 42.16 27.35
C ASN A 15 -43.12 42.02 26.16
N LYS A 16 -43.32 42.82 25.10
CA LYS A 16 -42.56 42.75 23.84
C LYS A 16 -41.03 42.78 24.02
N LEU A 17 -40.51 43.64 24.90
CA LEU A 17 -39.07 43.74 25.17
C LEU A 17 -38.49 42.47 25.81
N LEU A 18 -39.22 41.87 26.76
CA LEU A 18 -38.80 40.63 27.42
C LEU A 18 -38.79 39.46 26.43
N SER A 19 -39.78 39.40 25.53
CA SER A 19 -39.82 38.37 24.48
C SER A 19 -38.69 38.50 23.47
N VAL A 20 -38.31 39.73 23.09
CA VAL A 20 -37.13 39.98 22.24
C VAL A 20 -35.86 39.56 22.96
N ALA A 21 -35.69 39.91 24.24
CA ALA A 21 -34.51 39.49 25.02
C ALA A 21 -34.40 37.97 25.14
N ILE A 22 -35.52 37.26 25.34
CA ILE A 22 -35.56 35.80 25.38
C ILE A 22 -35.19 35.21 24.01
N ALA A 23 -35.75 35.74 22.91
CA ALA A 23 -35.43 35.28 21.56
C ALA A 23 -33.93 35.48 21.25
N LEU A 24 -33.37 36.63 21.63
CA LEU A 24 -31.95 36.93 21.45
C LEU A 24 -31.08 36.02 22.32
N GLY A 25 -31.53 35.70 23.54
CA GLY A 25 -30.91 34.69 24.40
C GLY A 25 -30.88 33.30 23.76
N PHE A 26 -31.97 32.85 23.14
CA PHE A 26 -32.00 31.59 22.39
C PHE A 26 -31.09 31.60 21.17
N ILE A 27 -31.03 32.71 20.43
CA ILE A 27 -30.12 32.85 19.28
C ILE A 27 -28.66 32.75 19.74
N LEU A 28 -28.29 33.43 20.84
CA LEU A 28 -26.93 33.33 21.40
C LEU A 28 -26.63 31.93 21.90
N LEU A 29 -27.59 31.28 22.56
CA LEU A 29 -27.45 29.91 23.05
C LEU A 29 -27.22 28.92 21.89
N PHE A 30 -28.06 28.97 20.86
CA PHE A 30 -27.90 28.10 19.69
C PHE A 30 -26.67 28.46 18.86
N GLY A 31 -26.28 29.75 18.79
CA GLY A 31 -25.02 30.17 18.18
C GLY A 31 -23.80 29.59 18.90
N PHE A 32 -23.83 29.56 20.24
CA PHE A 32 -22.77 28.92 21.04
C PHE A 32 -22.69 27.40 20.79
N PHE A 33 -23.84 26.71 20.73
CA PHE A 33 -23.86 25.28 20.41
C PHE A 33 -23.41 25.01 18.98
N ALA A 34 -23.82 25.84 18.02
CA ALA A 34 -23.40 25.72 16.62
C ALA A 34 -21.88 25.89 16.46
N SER A 35 -21.26 26.78 17.24
CA SER A 35 -19.80 26.96 17.26
C SER A 35 -19.04 25.75 17.80
N LYS A 36 -19.70 24.81 18.48
CA LYS A 36 -19.09 23.58 19.01
C LYS A 36 -19.36 22.33 18.16
N ILE A 37 -19.97 22.50 16.99
CA ILE A 37 -20.19 21.39 16.06
C ILE A 37 -18.83 20.96 15.50
N SER A 38 -18.47 19.70 15.72
CA SER A 38 -17.34 19.04 15.06
C SER A 38 -17.87 18.22 13.88
N PHE A 39 -17.21 18.34 12.73
CA PHE A 39 -17.48 17.47 11.59
C PHE A 39 -16.76 16.14 11.81
N GLU A 40 -17.51 15.05 11.64
CA GLU A 40 -16.96 13.69 11.65
C GLU A 40 -16.83 13.27 10.17
N GLU A 41 -15.59 13.18 9.68
CA GLU A 41 -15.29 12.85 8.28
C GLU A 41 -15.05 11.34 8.08
N ASP A 42 -15.01 10.57 9.18
CA ASP A 42 -14.77 9.14 9.14
C ASP A 42 -16.01 8.38 8.64
N ILE A 43 -15.91 7.83 7.43
CA ILE A 43 -16.97 7.04 6.79
C ILE A 43 -17.28 5.73 7.54
N THR A 44 -16.37 5.22 8.39
CA THR A 44 -16.60 4.00 9.15
C THR A 44 -17.73 4.15 10.17
N ARG A 45 -18.08 5.39 10.54
CA ARG A 45 -19.22 5.72 11.40
C ARG A 45 -20.57 5.41 10.76
N LEU A 46 -20.62 5.28 9.43
CA LEU A 46 -21.82 4.87 8.69
C LEU A 46 -22.04 3.35 8.74
N ILE A 47 -21.03 2.58 9.16
CA ILE A 47 -21.14 1.12 9.27
C ILE A 47 -21.92 0.76 10.55
N PRO A 48 -23.01 -0.02 10.46
CA PRO A 48 -23.80 -0.39 11.62
C PRO A 48 -22.98 -1.26 12.59
N LYS A 49 -22.84 -0.79 13.84
CA LYS A 49 -22.12 -1.51 14.89
C LYS A 49 -22.98 -2.64 15.45
N SER A 50 -22.49 -3.88 15.36
CA SER A 50 -22.99 -5.07 16.07
C SER A 50 -21.79 -5.80 16.69
N GLU A 51 -21.97 -6.62 17.73
CA GLU A 51 -20.85 -7.31 18.41
C GLU A 51 -19.93 -8.10 17.46
N ARG A 52 -20.46 -8.65 16.37
CA ARG A 52 -19.66 -9.34 15.34
C ARG A 52 -19.09 -8.40 14.28
N THR A 53 -19.77 -7.29 13.98
CA THR A 53 -19.27 -6.28 13.04
C THR A 53 -18.12 -5.47 13.65
N ASP A 54 -18.10 -5.32 14.98
CA ASP A 54 -17.09 -4.56 15.71
C ASP A 54 -15.71 -5.22 15.64
N GLU A 55 -15.64 -6.55 15.72
CA GLU A 55 -14.37 -7.30 15.58
C GLU A 55 -13.81 -7.22 14.16
N THR A 56 -14.66 -7.36 13.13
CA THR A 56 -14.23 -7.19 11.74
C THR A 56 -13.80 -5.75 11.45
N ALA A 57 -14.51 -4.76 11.97
CA ALA A 57 -14.13 -3.35 11.84
C ALA A 57 -12.82 -3.04 12.57
N LYS A 58 -12.56 -3.65 13.72
CA LYS A 58 -11.26 -3.54 14.43
C LYS A 58 -10.13 -4.15 13.61
N VAL A 59 -10.31 -5.34 13.04
CA VAL A 59 -9.29 -5.96 12.19
C VAL A 59 -9.02 -5.10 10.96
N LEU A 60 -10.06 -4.60 10.30
CA LEU A 60 -9.92 -3.70 9.14
C LEU A 60 -9.27 -2.36 9.49
N GLY A 61 -9.55 -1.80 10.67
CA GLY A 61 -8.89 -0.58 11.16
C GLY A 61 -7.46 -0.80 11.64
N GLN A 62 -7.14 -2.00 12.13
CA GLN A 62 -5.76 -2.40 12.49
C GLN A 62 -4.90 -2.67 11.26
N LEU A 63 -5.51 -3.13 10.17
CA LEU A 63 -4.84 -3.19 8.89
C LEU A 63 -4.67 -1.75 8.39
N ASN A 64 -3.44 -1.23 8.43
CA ASN A 64 -3.05 0.12 8.00
C ASN A 64 -3.30 0.43 6.49
N PHE A 65 -4.35 -0.11 5.87
CA PHE A 65 -4.76 0.22 4.51
C PHE A 65 -5.42 1.60 4.43
N ALA A 66 -6.08 2.04 5.51
CA ALA A 66 -6.82 3.31 5.54
C ALA A 66 -5.91 4.56 5.50
N ASP A 67 -4.68 4.44 6.00
CA ASP A 67 -3.73 5.56 6.11
C ASP A 67 -2.77 5.65 4.91
N LYS A 68 -3.11 5.05 3.78
CA LYS A 68 -2.27 5.04 2.56
C LYS A 68 -2.92 5.86 1.44
N ILE A 69 -2.09 6.67 0.78
CA ILE A 69 -2.47 7.37 -0.45
C ILE A 69 -1.92 6.59 -1.63
N THR A 70 -2.81 6.11 -2.50
CA THR A 70 -2.41 5.47 -3.77
C THR A 70 -2.32 6.53 -4.86
N VAL A 71 -1.14 6.63 -5.48
CA VAL A 71 -0.89 7.51 -6.64
C VAL A 71 -0.79 6.63 -7.87
N ILE A 72 -1.64 6.88 -8.87
CA ILE A 72 -1.65 6.16 -10.14
C ILE A 72 -1.17 7.11 -11.23
N ILE A 73 -0.07 6.77 -11.89
CA ILE A 73 0.49 7.52 -13.01
C ILE A 73 0.03 6.85 -14.30
N ASN A 74 -0.71 7.58 -15.12
CA ASN A 74 -1.26 7.07 -16.37
C ASN A 74 -0.49 7.61 -17.56
N ALA A 75 -0.21 6.75 -18.54
CA ALA A 75 0.42 7.13 -19.80
C ALA A 75 -0.61 7.71 -20.78
N GLU A 76 -0.24 8.76 -21.50
CA GLU A 76 -0.96 9.15 -22.71
C GLU A 76 -0.57 8.24 -23.89
N LYS A 77 -1.37 8.25 -24.97
CA LYS A 77 -1.12 7.39 -26.13
C LYS A 77 0.28 7.61 -26.70
N GLY A 78 1.11 6.57 -26.64
CA GLY A 78 2.47 6.56 -27.20
C GLY A 78 3.60 6.78 -26.18
N ALA A 79 3.29 7.00 -24.90
CA ALA A 79 4.29 6.97 -23.83
C ALA A 79 4.74 5.53 -23.56
N THR A 80 6.04 5.34 -23.29
CA THR A 80 6.59 4.02 -22.97
C THR A 80 6.51 3.74 -21.46
N PRO A 81 6.62 2.48 -21.04
CA PRO A 81 6.78 2.14 -19.63
C PRO A 81 8.00 2.81 -18.98
N GLU A 82 9.06 3.10 -19.74
CA GLU A 82 10.22 3.83 -19.22
C GLU A 82 9.87 5.29 -18.88
N ASP A 83 9.02 5.94 -19.67
CA ASP A 83 8.54 7.30 -19.39
C ASP A 83 7.73 7.35 -18.09
N LEU A 84 6.91 6.32 -17.83
CA LEU A 84 6.16 6.17 -16.58
C LEU A 84 7.10 5.97 -15.38
N ALA A 85 8.08 5.09 -15.50
CA ALA A 85 9.08 4.85 -14.45
C ALA A 85 9.92 6.11 -14.16
N ALA A 86 10.30 6.85 -15.19
CA ALA A 86 11.00 8.13 -15.04
C ALA A 86 10.13 9.18 -14.32
N THR A 87 8.85 9.28 -14.70
CA THR A 87 7.89 10.18 -14.04
C THR A 87 7.69 9.81 -12.57
N ALA A 88 7.55 8.51 -12.29
CA ALA A 88 7.43 7.99 -10.93
C ALA A 88 8.68 8.30 -10.10
N THR A 89 9.87 8.18 -10.69
CA THR A 89 11.14 8.52 -10.04
C THR A 89 11.20 10.01 -9.69
N VAL A 90 10.87 10.91 -10.63
CA VAL A 90 10.83 12.35 -10.37
C VAL A 90 9.81 12.70 -9.28
N PHE A 91 8.67 12.00 -9.26
CA PHE A 91 7.69 12.16 -8.20
C PHE A 91 8.26 11.76 -6.83
N LEU A 92 8.92 10.60 -6.71
CA LEU A 92 9.59 10.16 -5.48
C LEU A 92 10.67 11.14 -5.01
N ASP A 93 11.50 11.64 -5.92
CA ASP A 93 12.54 12.63 -5.60
C ASP A 93 11.93 13.94 -5.07
N SER A 94 10.77 14.33 -5.61
CA SER A 94 10.05 15.52 -5.12
C SER A 94 9.48 15.33 -3.72
N LEU A 95 9.09 14.11 -3.35
CA LEU A 95 8.54 13.76 -2.04
C LEU A 95 9.60 13.77 -0.92
N GLN A 96 10.89 13.61 -1.24
CA GLN A 96 11.96 13.71 -0.24
C GLN A 96 11.99 15.07 0.48
N ARG A 97 11.43 16.13 -0.12
CA ARG A 97 11.29 17.44 0.55
C ARG A 97 10.21 17.47 1.62
N CYS A 98 9.33 16.48 1.63
CA CYS A 98 8.19 16.33 2.53
C CYS A 98 8.37 15.16 3.51
N ASP A 99 9.59 14.68 3.68
CA ASP A 99 9.91 13.48 4.48
C ASP A 99 9.38 13.55 5.93
N GLU A 100 9.33 14.75 6.51
CA GLU A 100 8.76 14.96 7.87
C GLU A 100 7.26 14.59 7.97
N TYR A 101 6.53 14.61 6.86
CA TYR A 101 5.09 14.32 6.82
C TYR A 101 4.76 12.92 6.30
N ILE A 102 5.73 12.21 5.73
CA ILE A 102 5.52 10.94 5.02
C ILE A 102 6.33 9.85 5.72
N LYS A 103 5.65 8.90 6.35
CA LYS A 103 6.31 7.78 7.07
C LYS A 103 7.11 6.85 6.15
N GLY A 104 6.75 6.78 4.87
CA GLY A 104 7.40 5.94 3.88
C GLY A 104 6.59 5.85 2.60
N VAL A 105 7.29 5.61 1.50
CA VAL A 105 6.66 5.38 0.19
C VAL A 105 6.87 3.93 -0.20
N GLN A 106 5.78 3.24 -0.54
CA GLN A 106 5.79 1.87 -1.03
C GLN A 106 5.53 1.92 -2.53
N GLY A 107 6.38 1.29 -3.35
CA GLY A 107 6.20 1.27 -4.80
C GLY A 107 7.48 1.23 -5.62
N LYS A 108 8.63 1.51 -5.00
CA LYS A 108 9.96 1.20 -5.53
C LYS A 108 10.53 0.05 -4.69
N VAL A 109 10.78 -1.10 -5.31
CA VAL A 109 11.55 -2.16 -4.66
C VAL A 109 13.00 -1.69 -4.60
N ASP A 110 13.49 -1.34 -3.41
CA ASP A 110 14.91 -1.02 -3.22
C ASP A 110 15.78 -2.25 -3.48
N ASP A 111 16.92 -2.04 -4.14
CA ASP A 111 17.89 -3.09 -4.48
C ASP A 111 18.42 -3.81 -3.22
N GLU A 112 18.50 -3.12 -2.07
CA GLU A 112 18.90 -3.72 -0.77
C GLU A 112 17.90 -4.79 -0.30
N ASN A 113 16.60 -4.62 -0.57
CA ASN A 113 15.59 -5.60 -0.20
C ASN A 113 15.72 -6.89 -1.03
N ILE A 114 16.34 -6.84 -2.21
CA ILE A 114 16.51 -8.02 -3.08
C ILE A 114 17.49 -9.00 -2.44
N GLN A 115 18.57 -8.50 -1.85
CA GLN A 115 19.56 -9.37 -1.20
C GLN A 115 19.01 -9.99 0.09
N GLU A 116 18.33 -9.21 0.93
CA GLU A 116 17.67 -9.74 2.14
C GLU A 116 16.60 -10.78 1.80
N ALA A 117 15.79 -10.53 0.78
CA ALA A 117 14.79 -11.47 0.31
C ALA A 117 15.45 -12.76 -0.22
N PHE A 118 16.55 -12.63 -0.96
CA PHE A 118 17.32 -13.77 -1.44
C PHE A 118 17.88 -14.59 -0.29
N GLU A 119 18.52 -13.96 0.71
CA GLU A 119 19.09 -14.65 1.87
C GLU A 119 18.01 -15.33 2.71
N PHE A 120 16.87 -14.68 2.89
CA PHE A 120 15.71 -15.24 3.60
C PHE A 120 15.16 -16.49 2.89
N VAL A 121 14.99 -16.41 1.56
CA VAL A 121 14.54 -17.55 0.75
C VAL A 121 15.57 -18.67 0.75
N TYR A 122 16.85 -18.34 0.57
CA TYR A 122 17.94 -19.31 0.60
C TYR A 122 18.00 -20.06 1.94
N GLY A 123 17.89 -19.34 3.07
CA GLY A 123 17.89 -19.92 4.41
C GLY A 123 16.67 -20.80 4.72
N ASN A 124 15.57 -20.64 3.97
CA ASN A 124 14.30 -21.35 4.18
C ASN A 124 13.83 -22.08 2.91
N LEU A 125 14.76 -22.41 2.02
CA LEU A 125 14.46 -22.92 0.68
C LEU A 125 13.47 -24.09 0.65
N PRO A 126 13.57 -25.11 1.54
CA PRO A 126 12.62 -26.23 1.53
C PRO A 126 11.16 -25.86 1.76
N VAL A 127 10.87 -24.68 2.35
CA VAL A 127 9.50 -24.20 2.58
C VAL A 127 8.87 -23.68 1.30
N PHE A 128 9.66 -23.23 0.33
CA PHE A 128 9.20 -22.59 -0.90
C PHE A 128 9.22 -23.51 -2.12
N LEU A 129 9.80 -24.70 -2.00
CA LEU A 129 9.90 -25.67 -3.08
C LEU A 129 8.78 -26.70 -3.02
N ASP A 130 8.32 -27.14 -4.19
CA ASP A 130 7.37 -28.25 -4.36
C ASP A 130 8.01 -29.45 -5.09
N ASP A 131 7.25 -30.55 -5.19
CA ASP A 131 7.72 -31.79 -5.82
C ASP A 131 8.19 -31.60 -7.28
N ASN A 132 7.60 -30.66 -8.02
CA ASN A 132 8.02 -30.38 -9.39
C ASN A 132 9.36 -29.66 -9.43
N ASP A 133 9.62 -28.76 -8.47
CA ASP A 133 10.91 -28.08 -8.37
C ASP A 133 12.03 -29.07 -8.05
N TYR A 134 11.78 -30.04 -7.17
CA TYR A 134 12.75 -31.10 -6.89
C TYR A 134 13.07 -31.93 -8.14
N ALA A 135 12.08 -32.20 -8.99
CA ALA A 135 12.31 -32.87 -10.27
C ALA A 135 13.11 -31.99 -11.26
N GLU A 136 13.01 -30.66 -11.18
CA GLU A 136 13.85 -29.75 -11.96
C GLU A 136 15.29 -29.68 -11.42
N ILE A 137 15.45 -29.63 -10.10
CA ILE A 137 16.75 -29.63 -9.42
C ILE A 137 17.52 -30.90 -9.75
N ASP A 138 16.86 -32.07 -9.74
CA ASP A 138 17.50 -33.35 -10.06
C ASP A 138 18.14 -33.35 -11.46
N LYS A 139 17.48 -32.73 -12.45
CA LYS A 139 18.04 -32.58 -13.81
C LYS A 139 19.29 -31.69 -13.85
N LYS A 140 19.41 -30.73 -12.92
CA LYS A 140 20.59 -29.85 -12.82
C LYS A 140 21.79 -30.53 -12.16
N LEU A 141 21.59 -31.64 -11.46
CA LEU A 141 22.63 -32.40 -10.76
C LEU A 141 23.37 -33.42 -11.65
N SER A 142 23.00 -33.56 -12.92
CA SER A 142 23.77 -34.40 -13.85
C SER A 142 25.14 -33.80 -14.15
N ASN A 143 26.17 -34.63 -14.38
CA ASN A 143 27.53 -34.15 -14.62
C ASN A 143 27.64 -33.16 -15.79
N ASP A 144 26.88 -33.40 -16.88
CA ASP A 144 26.86 -32.53 -18.05
C ASP A 144 26.19 -31.18 -17.73
N SER A 145 25.08 -31.22 -16.98
CA SER A 145 24.41 -30.01 -16.46
C SER A 145 25.35 -29.19 -15.58
N ILE A 146 26.04 -29.84 -14.63
CA ILE A 146 26.97 -29.19 -13.70
C ILE A 146 28.10 -28.49 -14.47
N ALA A 147 28.75 -29.17 -15.41
CA ALA A 147 29.84 -28.58 -16.20
C ALA A 147 29.36 -27.35 -16.99
N THR A 148 28.15 -27.42 -17.55
CA THR A 148 27.53 -26.32 -18.28
C THR A 148 27.23 -25.14 -17.36
N THR A 149 26.61 -25.38 -16.20
CA THR A 149 26.28 -24.36 -15.20
C THR A 149 27.53 -23.69 -14.65
N VAL A 150 28.57 -24.45 -14.28
CA VAL A 150 29.84 -23.88 -13.79
C VAL A 150 30.49 -22.98 -14.84
N THR A 151 30.48 -23.41 -16.12
CA THR A 151 31.02 -22.60 -17.22
C THR A 151 30.23 -21.31 -17.42
N ALA A 152 28.90 -21.37 -17.32
CA ALA A 152 28.03 -20.20 -17.41
C ALA A 152 28.25 -19.23 -16.24
N ASN A 153 28.31 -19.75 -15.01
CA ASN A 153 28.59 -18.98 -13.80
C ASN A 153 29.93 -18.27 -13.88
N TYR A 154 30.98 -18.97 -14.32
CA TYR A 154 32.31 -18.39 -14.51
C TYR A 154 32.30 -17.22 -15.50
N ARG A 155 31.64 -17.38 -16.65
CA ARG A 155 31.48 -16.30 -17.65
C ARG A 155 30.69 -15.12 -17.09
N SER A 156 29.66 -15.38 -16.29
CA SER A 156 28.82 -14.35 -15.68
C SER A 156 29.59 -13.51 -14.66
N ILE A 157 30.38 -14.16 -13.79
CA ILE A 157 31.23 -13.47 -12.80
C ILE A 157 32.29 -12.59 -13.46
N LEU A 158 32.83 -13.00 -14.62
CA LEU A 158 33.82 -12.22 -15.38
C LEU A 158 33.22 -11.10 -16.25
N SER A 159 31.90 -11.05 -16.38
CA SER A 159 31.22 -10.02 -17.18
C SER A 159 31.13 -8.69 -16.40
N PRO A 160 30.84 -7.55 -17.06
CA PRO A 160 30.61 -6.27 -16.38
C PRO A 160 29.50 -6.34 -15.32
N SER A 161 28.48 -7.18 -15.53
CA SER A 161 27.39 -7.43 -14.57
C SER A 161 27.82 -8.30 -13.38
N GLY A 162 29.00 -8.92 -13.44
CA GLY A 162 29.55 -9.81 -12.43
C GLY A 162 29.79 -9.14 -11.07
N LEU A 163 29.92 -7.82 -11.02
CA LEU A 163 30.06 -7.08 -9.77
C LEU A 163 28.85 -7.28 -8.83
N VAL A 164 27.66 -7.42 -9.41
CA VAL A 164 26.39 -7.60 -8.68
C VAL A 164 26.04 -9.08 -8.56
N THR A 165 26.21 -9.86 -9.64
CA THR A 165 25.74 -11.25 -9.67
C THR A 165 26.66 -12.24 -8.96
N LYS A 166 27.91 -11.86 -8.68
CA LYS A 166 28.92 -12.74 -8.08
C LYS A 166 28.46 -13.31 -6.73
N ASP A 167 27.93 -12.48 -5.84
CA ASP A 167 27.60 -12.93 -4.49
C ASP A 167 26.43 -13.93 -4.51
N PHE A 168 25.42 -13.67 -5.34
CA PHE A 168 24.32 -14.61 -5.58
C PHE A 168 24.80 -15.95 -6.17
N ILE A 169 25.70 -15.91 -7.15
CA ILE A 169 26.24 -17.13 -7.79
C ILE A 169 27.09 -17.95 -6.81
N LEU A 170 27.86 -17.28 -5.94
CA LEU A 170 28.69 -17.96 -4.94
C LEU A 170 27.83 -18.61 -3.85
N GLN A 171 26.73 -17.97 -3.46
CA GLN A 171 25.82 -18.50 -2.44
C GLN A 171 24.92 -19.62 -3.00
N ASP A 172 24.44 -19.47 -4.23
CA ASP A 172 23.59 -20.45 -4.91
C ASP A 172 24.01 -20.68 -6.38
N PRO A 173 24.98 -21.58 -6.62
CA PRO A 173 25.51 -21.81 -7.96
C PRO A 173 24.51 -22.49 -8.90
N PHE A 174 23.47 -23.15 -8.37
CA PHE A 174 22.44 -23.82 -9.17
C PHE A 174 21.19 -22.95 -9.40
N GLY A 175 21.10 -21.83 -8.71
CA GLY A 175 20.02 -20.86 -8.82
C GLY A 175 18.67 -21.39 -8.32
N MET A 176 18.67 -22.25 -7.31
CA MET A 176 17.45 -22.78 -6.68
C MET A 176 16.65 -21.69 -5.96
N SER A 177 17.29 -20.74 -5.29
CA SER A 177 16.63 -19.58 -4.66
C SER A 177 15.86 -18.76 -5.67
N PHE A 178 16.32 -18.65 -6.91
CA PHE A 178 15.60 -17.93 -7.95
C PHE A 178 14.31 -18.64 -8.40
N ILE A 179 14.25 -19.97 -8.29
CA ILE A 179 13.01 -20.74 -8.53
C ILE A 179 11.97 -20.34 -7.48
N ALA A 180 12.35 -20.33 -6.20
CA ALA A 180 11.49 -19.95 -5.09
C ALA A 180 11.10 -18.46 -5.12
N LEU A 181 12.05 -17.55 -5.36
CA LEU A 181 11.79 -16.11 -5.47
C LEU A 181 10.79 -15.79 -6.59
N LYS A 182 10.89 -16.48 -7.73
CA LYS A 182 9.94 -16.32 -8.83
C LYS A 182 8.51 -16.69 -8.42
N LYS A 183 8.34 -17.74 -7.60
CA LYS A 183 7.02 -18.11 -7.05
C LYS A 183 6.49 -17.06 -6.08
N LEU A 184 7.34 -16.51 -5.21
CA LEU A 184 6.95 -15.43 -4.30
C LEU A 184 6.52 -14.17 -5.05
N GLN A 185 7.23 -13.83 -6.14
CA GLN A 185 6.83 -12.71 -7.00
C GLN A 185 5.44 -12.91 -7.61
N GLN A 186 5.12 -14.13 -8.03
CA GLN A 186 3.80 -14.48 -8.58
C GLN A 186 2.68 -14.46 -7.52
N LEU A 187 2.99 -14.79 -6.26
CA LEU A 187 2.00 -14.74 -5.17
C LEU A 187 1.74 -13.31 -4.67
N GLY A 188 2.77 -12.46 -4.67
CA GLY A 188 2.68 -11.09 -4.18
C GLY A 188 2.02 -10.10 -5.15
N MET A 189 1.97 -10.42 -6.45
CA MET A 189 1.40 -9.56 -7.48
C MET A 189 0.22 -10.25 -8.14
N GLY A 190 -0.94 -9.59 -8.16
CA GLY A 190 -2.08 -10.06 -8.94
C GLY A 190 -1.68 -10.26 -10.40
N ASP A 191 -2.35 -11.18 -11.10
CA ASP A 191 -2.01 -11.57 -12.48
C ASP A 191 -1.96 -10.41 -13.48
N ASP A 192 -2.56 -9.26 -13.15
CA ASP A 192 -2.63 -8.07 -14.00
C ASP A 192 -1.44 -7.12 -13.86
N PHE A 193 -0.49 -7.38 -12.95
CA PHE A 193 0.63 -6.49 -12.65
C PHE A 193 2.00 -7.16 -12.85
N HIS A 194 3.02 -6.36 -13.15
CA HIS A 194 4.43 -6.78 -13.23
C HIS A 194 5.35 -5.68 -12.70
N LEU A 195 6.59 -6.03 -12.34
CA LEU A 195 7.61 -5.05 -11.99
C LEU A 195 8.44 -4.65 -13.20
N GLN A 196 8.68 -3.35 -13.35
CA GLN A 196 9.64 -2.78 -14.27
C GLN A 196 10.40 -1.65 -13.56
N ASP A 197 11.73 -1.75 -13.53
CA ASP A 197 12.63 -0.80 -12.86
C ASP A 197 12.25 -0.49 -11.40
N GLY A 198 11.77 -1.52 -10.68
CA GLY A 198 11.33 -1.42 -9.29
C GLY A 198 9.89 -0.91 -9.11
N PHE A 199 9.21 -0.48 -10.16
CA PHE A 199 7.82 0.02 -10.13
C PHE A 199 6.81 -1.05 -10.55
N VAL A 200 5.62 -1.00 -9.93
CA VAL A 200 4.48 -1.87 -10.30
C VAL A 200 3.75 -1.27 -11.49
N ILE A 201 3.74 -1.97 -12.61
CA ILE A 201 3.09 -1.57 -13.86
C ILE A 201 2.03 -2.62 -14.23
N THR A 202 0.90 -2.15 -14.73
CA THR A 202 -0.16 -3.01 -15.25
C THR A 202 0.26 -3.67 -16.57
N LYS A 203 -0.23 -4.87 -16.87
CA LYS A 203 0.14 -5.63 -18.08
C LYS A 203 -0.62 -5.19 -19.33
N ASP A 204 -1.59 -4.29 -19.20
CA ASP A 204 -2.30 -3.70 -20.33
C ASP A 204 -1.35 -2.83 -21.15
N LYS A 205 -1.19 -3.24 -22.42
CA LYS A 205 -0.51 -2.46 -23.45
C LYS A 205 -1.48 -1.55 -24.17
#